data_AF-A0A098GAT2-F1
#
_entry.id   AF-A0A098GAT2-F1
#
_cell.length_a   1.000
_cell.length_b   1.000
_cell.length_c   1.000
_cell.angle_alpha   90.00
_cell.angle_beta   90.00
_cell.angle_gamma   90.00
#
_symmetry.space_group_name_H-M   'P 1'
#
loop_
_entity.id
_entity.type
_entity.pdbx_description
1 polymer ?
#
loop_
_entity_poly.entity_id
_entity_poly.type
_entity_poly.pdbx_seq_one_letter_code
_entity_poly.pdbx_strand_id
1 'polypeptide(L)'
;MVIWIDGDACPKAIKQILFRAAVKRLVRVMIVANHFATIPPSPLIRRVQVESGFDKADKYIITHIEPKDLVITTDIVLADEVITKGALALTPRGMLYTPNNIKQILTMRHFNESLRETGLIRGGLDTLSGKEIQNFSNHLDRIITLSQS
;
A
#
# COMPACT_ATOMS: atom_id res chain seq x y z
N MET A 1 1.05 -14.00 -7.43
CA MET A 1 1.02 -12.68 -6.78
C MET A 1 -0.34 -12.02 -6.99
N VAL A 2 -0.91 -11.51 -5.90
CA VAL A 2 -2.02 -10.58 -5.83
C VAL A 2 -1.50 -9.25 -5.28
N ILE A 3 -2.05 -8.14 -5.78
CA ILE A 3 -1.77 -6.81 -5.25
C ILE A 3 -2.96 -6.37 -4.40
N TRP A 4 -2.71 -6.14 -3.12
CA TRP A 4 -3.66 -5.68 -2.13
C TRP A 4 -3.53 -4.16 -1.98
N ILE A 5 -4.66 -3.47 -2.02
CA ILE A 5 -4.74 -2.02 -1.79
C ILE A 5 -5.49 -1.80 -0.49
N ASP A 6 -4.79 -1.21 0.48
CA ASP A 6 -5.42 -0.57 1.63
C ASP A 6 -6.20 0.65 1.12
N GLY A 7 -7.53 0.53 1.17
CA GLY A 7 -8.47 1.44 0.54
C GLY A 7 -8.39 2.87 1.07
N ASP A 8 -8.07 3.02 2.35
CA ASP A 8 -8.01 4.29 3.07
C ASP A 8 -6.64 4.97 2.92
N ALA A 9 -5.57 4.19 2.70
CA ALA A 9 -4.21 4.71 2.55
C ALA A 9 -3.81 5.06 1.10
N CYS A 10 -4.60 4.72 0.08
CA CYS A 10 -4.16 4.77 -1.31
C CYS A 10 -4.80 5.93 -2.13
N PRO A 11 -4.00 6.93 -2.58
CA PRO A 11 -4.48 8.04 -3.41
C PRO A 11 -5.01 7.60 -4.78
N LYS A 12 -5.95 8.38 -5.34
CA LYS A 12 -6.59 8.08 -6.63
C LYS A 12 -5.59 7.86 -7.77
N ALA A 13 -4.53 8.68 -7.86
CA ALA A 13 -3.50 8.54 -8.90
C ALA A 13 -2.80 7.17 -8.86
N ILE A 14 -2.53 6.66 -7.67
CA ILE A 14 -1.88 5.36 -7.45
C ILE A 14 -2.85 4.22 -7.78
N LYS A 15 -4.11 4.31 -7.37
CA LYS A 15 -5.17 3.36 -7.77
C LYS A 15 -5.26 3.23 -9.30
N GLN A 16 -5.20 4.35 -10.03
CA GLN A 16 -5.22 4.33 -11.51
C GLN A 16 -3.99 3.63 -12.12
N ILE A 17 -2.81 3.82 -11.56
CA ILE A 17 -1.60 3.10 -11.99
C ILE A 17 -1.76 1.60 -11.77
N LEU A 18 -2.25 1.21 -10.59
CA LEU A 18 -2.48 -0.19 -10.23
C LEU A 18 -3.51 -0.86 -11.13
N PHE A 19 -4.63 -0.20 -11.44
CA PHE A 19 -5.64 -0.76 -12.34
C PHE A 19 -5.12 -0.94 -13.76
N ARG A 20 -4.34 0.01 -14.28
CA ARG A 20 -3.70 -0.13 -15.59
C ARG A 20 -2.69 -1.27 -15.59
N ALA A 21 -1.88 -1.39 -14.53
CA ALA A 21 -0.93 -2.48 -14.37
C ALA A 21 -1.62 -3.84 -14.29
N ALA A 22 -2.74 -3.93 -13.56
CA ALA A 22 -3.57 -5.13 -13.46
C ALA A 22 -3.94 -5.68 -14.83
N VAL A 23 -4.54 -4.84 -15.68
CA VAL A 23 -4.98 -5.22 -17.01
C VAL A 23 -3.80 -5.51 -17.93
N LYS A 24 -2.78 -4.64 -17.94
CA LYS A 24 -1.62 -4.78 -18.84
C LYS A 24 -0.76 -6.00 -18.54
N ARG A 25 -0.58 -6.33 -17.26
CA ARG A 25 0.31 -7.39 -16.78
C ARG A 25 -0.43 -8.64 -16.32
N LEU A 26 -1.75 -8.68 -16.48
CA LEU A 26 -2.64 -9.77 -16.04
C LEU A 26 -2.45 -10.15 -14.56
N VAL A 27 -2.26 -9.15 -13.69
CA VAL A 27 -2.12 -9.34 -12.25
C VAL A 27 -3.42 -8.99 -11.53
N ARG A 28 -3.76 -9.77 -10.50
CA ARG A 28 -4.98 -9.55 -9.70
C ARG A 28 -4.76 -8.38 -8.73
N VAL A 29 -5.77 -7.51 -8.62
CA VAL A 29 -5.81 -6.39 -7.68
C VAL A 29 -7.05 -6.52 -6.78
N MET A 30 -6.82 -6.50 -5.48
CA MET A 30 -7.85 -6.54 -4.44
C MET A 30 -7.83 -5.23 -3.67
N ILE A 31 -8.94 -4.50 -3.66
CA ILE A 31 -9.09 -3.30 -2.83
C ILE A 31 -9.87 -3.68 -1.59
N VAL A 32 -9.33 -3.39 -0.41
CA VAL A 32 -10.00 -3.65 0.86
C VAL A 32 -10.33 -2.31 1.49
N ALA A 33 -11.61 -2.03 1.72
CA ALA A 33 -12.07 -0.76 2.27
C ALA A 33 -13.33 -0.94 3.13
N ASN A 34 -13.48 -0.10 4.15
CA ASN A 34 -14.71 -0.01 4.96
C ASN A 34 -15.85 0.76 4.26
N HIS A 35 -15.59 1.29 3.06
CA HIS A 35 -16.52 2.06 2.26
C HIS A 35 -16.59 1.51 0.83
N PHE A 36 -17.58 1.99 0.06
CA PHE A 36 -17.73 1.58 -1.33
C PHE A 36 -16.61 2.17 -2.19
N ALA A 37 -15.63 1.33 -2.56
CA ALA A 37 -14.57 1.71 -3.49
C ALA A 37 -15.01 1.56 -4.95
N THR A 38 -14.97 2.64 -5.72
CA THR A 38 -15.19 2.61 -7.17
C THR A 38 -14.04 1.91 -7.89
N ILE A 39 -14.35 0.88 -8.68
CA ILE A 39 -13.40 0.12 -9.48
C ILE A 39 -13.82 0.06 -10.95
N PRO A 40 -12.87 0.03 -11.90
CA PRO A 40 -13.20 -0.18 -13.30
C PRO A 40 -13.70 -1.63 -13.54
N PRO A 41 -14.52 -1.86 -14.58
CA PRO A 41 -14.96 -3.20 -14.93
C PRO A 41 -13.77 -4.04 -15.41
N SER A 42 -13.41 -5.07 -14.64
CA SER A 42 -12.37 -6.03 -15.00
C SER A 42 -12.51 -7.32 -14.17
N PRO A 43 -12.25 -8.51 -14.73
CA PRO A 43 -12.17 -9.73 -13.93
C PRO A 43 -10.96 -9.75 -12.97
N LEU A 44 -9.92 -8.95 -13.27
CA LEU A 44 -8.68 -8.89 -12.49
C LEU A 44 -8.76 -7.94 -11.30
N ILE A 45 -9.78 -7.08 -11.25
CA ILE A 45 -9.94 -6.06 -10.22
C ILE A 45 -11.19 -6.39 -9.42
N ARG A 46 -11.02 -6.50 -8.09
CA ARG A 46 -12.11 -6.77 -7.16
C ARG A 46 -12.01 -5.82 -5.97
N ARG A 47 -13.17 -5.53 -5.39
CA ARG A 47 -13.28 -4.82 -4.13
C ARG A 47 -13.81 -5.79 -3.07
N VAL A 48 -13.26 -5.68 -1.88
CA VAL A 48 -13.74 -6.30 -0.65
C VAL A 48 -14.19 -5.15 0.24
N GLN A 49 -15.48 -5.17 0.58
CA GLN A 49 -16.02 -4.25 1.56
C GLN A 49 -15.97 -4.92 2.93
N VAL A 50 -15.22 -4.34 3.86
CA VAL A 50 -15.19 -4.76 5.26
C VAL A 50 -16.17 -3.94 6.09
N GLU A 51 -16.49 -4.42 7.28
CA GLU A 51 -17.27 -3.67 8.25
C GLU A 51 -16.58 -2.36 8.63
N SER A 52 -17.37 -1.38 9.08
CA SER A 52 -16.83 -0.21 9.74
C SER A 52 -16.16 -0.61 11.05
N GLY A 53 -15.03 0.03 11.34
CA GLY A 53 -14.24 -0.22 12.54
C GLY A 53 -12.75 -0.08 12.28
N PHE A 54 -12.00 0.18 13.35
CA PHE A 54 -10.56 0.27 13.31
C PHE A 54 -9.95 -1.09 12.91
N ASP A 55 -8.91 -1.02 12.08
CA ASP A 55 -8.06 -2.14 11.65
C ASP A 55 -8.80 -3.29 10.94
N LYS A 56 -10.05 -3.10 10.51
CA LYS A 56 -10.84 -4.13 9.81
C LYS A 56 -10.23 -4.48 8.45
N ALA A 57 -9.77 -3.48 7.71
CA ALA A 57 -9.12 -3.67 6.42
C ALA A 57 -7.78 -4.40 6.57
N ASP A 58 -6.96 -3.95 7.51
CA ASP A 58 -5.65 -4.50 7.85
C ASP A 58 -5.75 -5.97 8.22
N LYS A 59 -6.64 -6.31 9.16
CA LYS A 59 -6.90 -7.70 9.56
C LYS A 59 -7.34 -8.56 8.39
N TYR A 60 -8.19 -8.03 7.50
CA TYR A 60 -8.63 -8.76 6.32
C TYR A 60 -7.45 -9.03 5.39
N ILE A 61 -6.63 -8.02 5.07
CA ILE A 61 -5.44 -8.17 4.21
C ILE A 61 -4.51 -9.22 4.83
N ILE A 62 -4.15 -9.07 6.10
CA ILE A 62 -3.24 -9.99 6.80
C ILE A 62 -3.78 -11.41 6.83
N THR A 63 -5.09 -11.61 6.96
CA THR A 63 -5.67 -12.96 6.99
C THR A 63 -5.62 -13.66 5.64
N HIS A 64 -5.68 -12.91 4.53
CA HIS A 64 -5.80 -13.47 3.17
C HIS A 64 -4.55 -13.34 2.31
N ILE A 65 -3.54 -12.61 2.79
CA ILE A 65 -2.30 -12.41 2.06
C ILE A 65 -1.45 -13.67 2.03
N GLU A 66 -0.89 -13.95 0.87
CA GLU A 66 0.06 -15.04 0.67
C GLU A 66 1.49 -14.52 0.53
N PRO A 67 2.52 -15.34 0.80
CA PRO A 67 3.90 -14.97 0.53
C PRO A 67 4.08 -14.51 -0.92
N LYS A 68 4.93 -13.50 -1.13
CA LYS A 68 5.18 -12.82 -2.42
C LYS A 68 4.02 -11.99 -2.98
N ASP A 69 2.91 -11.84 -2.26
CA ASP A 69 1.93 -10.81 -2.58
C ASP A 69 2.47 -9.40 -2.30
N LEU A 70 1.82 -8.39 -2.86
CA LEU A 70 2.19 -6.99 -2.68
C LEU A 70 1.07 -6.22 -2.00
N VAL A 71 1.36 -5.50 -0.91
CA VAL A 71 0.41 -4.59 -0.24
C VAL A 71 0.82 -3.15 -0.47
N ILE A 72 -0.14 -2.33 -0.87
CA ILE A 72 0.01 -0.88 -0.98
C ILE A 72 -0.61 -0.24 0.26
N THR A 73 0.23 0.29 1.15
CA THR A 73 -0.21 0.96 2.40
C THR A 73 0.78 2.03 2.84
N THR A 74 0.31 2.99 3.63
CA THR A 74 1.15 3.94 4.38
C THR A 74 1.27 3.56 5.85
N ASP A 75 0.53 2.54 6.31
CA ASP A 75 0.63 2.09 7.69
C ASP A 75 1.86 1.18 7.87
N ILE A 76 2.71 1.59 8.79
CA ILE A 76 3.94 0.88 9.12
C ILE A 76 3.63 -0.40 9.90
N VAL A 77 2.59 -0.41 10.73
CA VAL A 77 2.23 -1.60 11.52
C VAL A 77 1.74 -2.70 10.57
N LEU A 78 0.81 -2.36 9.66
CA LEU A 78 0.39 -3.27 8.60
C LEU A 78 1.58 -3.73 7.74
N ALA A 79 2.47 -2.81 7.35
CA ALA A 79 3.64 -3.15 6.54
C ALA A 79 4.58 -4.15 7.24
N ASP A 80 4.76 -4.05 8.55
CA ASP A 80 5.62 -4.95 9.34
C ASP A 80 5.03 -6.36 9.40
N GLU A 81 3.71 -6.47 9.61
CA GLU A 81 3.02 -7.74 9.58
C GLU A 81 3.06 -8.38 8.18
N VAL A 82 2.88 -7.59 7.12
CA VAL A 82 2.99 -8.04 5.72
C VAL A 82 4.38 -8.62 5.43
N ILE A 83 5.44 -7.91 5.83
CA ILE A 83 6.82 -8.36 5.63
C ILE A 83 7.09 -9.63 6.44
N THR A 84 6.58 -9.70 7.68
CA THR A 84 6.72 -10.88 8.54
C THR A 84 6.08 -12.12 7.91
N LYS A 85 5.01 -11.96 7.13
CA LYS A 85 4.37 -13.03 6.34
C LYS A 85 5.09 -13.39 5.04
N GLY A 86 6.23 -12.76 4.73
CA GLY A 86 6.98 -13.01 3.49
C GLY A 86 6.35 -12.37 2.25
N ALA A 87 5.46 -11.40 2.44
CA ALA A 87 4.91 -10.57 1.38
C ALA A 87 5.67 -9.22 1.31
N LEU A 88 5.33 -8.41 0.32
CA LEU A 88 5.96 -7.11 0.05
C LEU A 88 5.02 -5.98 0.45
N ALA A 89 5.55 -4.90 1.02
CA ALA A 89 4.78 -3.70 1.33
C ALA A 89 5.41 -2.47 0.66
N LEU A 90 4.61 -1.70 -0.10
CA LEU A 90 5.05 -0.53 -0.86
C LEU A 90 4.16 0.66 -0.54
N THR A 91 4.76 1.81 -0.25
CA THR A 91 3.97 3.03 -0.05
C THR A 91 3.48 3.62 -1.37
N PRO A 92 2.36 4.36 -1.37
CA PRO A 92 1.93 5.21 -2.48
C PRO A 92 3.01 6.17 -3.02
N ARG A 93 4.00 6.53 -2.20
CA ARG A 93 5.13 7.41 -2.57
C ARG A 93 6.30 6.65 -3.22
N GLY A 94 6.16 5.34 -3.42
CA GLY A 94 7.17 4.50 -4.05
C GLY A 94 8.33 4.15 -3.13
N MET A 95 8.10 4.04 -1.82
CA MET A 95 9.08 3.51 -0.88
C MET A 95 8.73 2.07 -0.53
N LEU A 96 9.64 1.13 -0.81
CA LEU A 96 9.47 -0.27 -0.44
C LEU A 96 9.89 -0.46 1.02
N TYR A 97 9.01 -1.05 1.82
CA TYR A 97 9.37 -1.49 3.16
C TYR A 97 10.17 -2.79 3.09
N THR A 98 11.18 -2.88 3.94
CA THR A 98 12.04 -4.05 4.08
C THR A 98 12.32 -4.28 5.56
N PRO A 99 12.69 -5.51 5.98
CA PRO A 99 13.08 -5.77 7.37
C PRO A 99 14.18 -4.82 7.90
N ASN A 100 15.04 -4.33 7.01
CA ASN A 100 16.18 -3.48 7.35
C ASN A 100 15.79 -2.00 7.52
N ASN A 101 14.75 -1.52 6.83
CA ASN A 101 14.36 -0.11 6.90
C ASN A 101 13.15 0.14 7.79
N ILE A 102 12.28 -0.87 7.99
CA ILE A 102 10.97 -0.64 8.61
C ILE A 102 11.09 -0.17 10.06
N LYS A 103 12.04 -0.74 10.82
CA LYS A 103 12.33 -0.33 12.20
C LYS A 103 12.80 1.12 12.27
N GLN A 104 13.69 1.54 11.37
CA GLN A 104 14.18 2.91 11.33
C GLN A 104 13.06 3.90 10.99
N ILE A 105 12.22 3.56 10.00
CA ILE A 105 11.08 4.40 9.60
C ILE A 105 10.06 4.51 10.75
N LEU A 106 9.80 3.41 11.46
CA LEU A 106 8.92 3.40 12.64
C LEU A 106 9.44 4.34 13.74
N THR A 107 10.73 4.24 14.09
CA THR A 107 11.37 5.12 15.09
C THR A 107 11.27 6.58 14.68
N MET A 108 11.54 6.90 13.41
CA MET A 108 11.45 8.27 12.90
C MET A 108 10.00 8.79 12.89
N ARG A 109 9.02 7.93 12.62
CA ARG A 109 7.59 8.29 12.71
C ARG A 109 7.22 8.67 14.13
N HIS A 110 7.55 7.84 15.12
CA HIS A 110 7.30 8.14 16.53
C HIS A 110 7.98 9.44 16.97
N PHE A 111 9.24 9.65 16.61
CA PHE A 111 9.96 10.87 16.91
C PHE A 111 9.30 12.12 16.31
N ASN A 112 8.91 12.05 15.04
CA ASN A 112 8.22 13.15 14.35
C ASN A 112 6.82 13.42 14.92
N GLU A 113 6.12 12.39 15.39
CA GLU A 113 4.83 12.51 16.07
C GLU A 113 4.99 13.26 17.40
N SER A 114 5.98 12.89 18.21
CA SER A 114 6.33 13.64 19.44
C SER A 114 6.67 15.10 19.15
N LEU A 115 7.37 15.41 18.04
CA LEU A 115 7.67 16.79 17.65
C LEU A 115 6.44 17.59 17.13
N ARG A 116 5.43 16.90 16.58
CA ARG A 116 4.16 17.52 16.22
C ARG A 116 3.33 17.86 17.45
N GLU A 117 3.33 16.98 18.45
CA GLU A 117 2.66 17.23 19.75
C GLU A 117 3.23 18.47 20.44
N THR A 118 4.53 18.74 20.29
CA THR A 118 5.17 19.96 20.80
C THR A 118 4.96 21.19 19.90
N GLY A 119 4.23 21.07 18.78
CA GLY A 119 3.93 22.17 17.85
C GLY A 119 5.12 22.65 17.01
N LEU A 120 6.27 21.96 17.06
CA LEU A 120 7.51 22.35 16.37
C LEU A 120 7.50 21.97 14.88
N ILE A 121 6.63 21.03 14.49
CA ILE A 121 6.45 20.59 13.10
C ILE A 121 4.97 20.68 12.73
N ARG A 122 4.64 21.40 11.64
CA ARG A 122 3.33 21.34 10.98
C ARG A 122 3.46 20.49 9.71
N GLY A 123 2.77 19.36 9.64
CA GLY A 123 2.78 18.48 8.45
C GLY A 123 1.47 18.57 7.69
N GLY A 124 1.50 19.10 6.46
CA GLY A 124 0.35 19.14 5.56
C GLY A 124 0.17 17.83 4.78
N LEU A 125 -1.02 17.65 4.20
CA LEU A 125 -1.33 16.60 3.23
C LEU A 125 -0.56 16.89 1.93
N ASP A 126 0.74 16.59 1.91
CA ASP A 126 1.56 16.81 0.72
C ASP A 126 1.04 15.93 -0.41
N THR A 127 0.55 16.59 -1.45
CA THR A 127 0.16 15.96 -2.70
C THR A 127 1.35 15.15 -3.24
N LEU A 128 1.07 14.00 -3.86
CA LEU A 128 2.09 13.19 -4.50
C LEU A 128 2.79 14.00 -5.60
N SER A 129 4.10 14.16 -5.50
CA SER A 129 4.91 14.76 -6.55
C SER A 129 5.01 13.82 -7.76
N GLY A 130 5.27 14.39 -8.95
CA GLY A 130 5.51 13.59 -10.15
C GLY A 130 6.67 12.59 -10.00
N LYS A 131 7.71 12.96 -9.23
CA LYS A 131 8.84 12.09 -8.91
C LYS A 131 8.42 10.88 -8.07
N GLU A 132 7.58 11.07 -7.07
CA GLU A 132 7.07 9.97 -6.23
C GLU A 132 6.17 9.02 -7.03
N ILE A 133 5.33 9.57 -7.91
CA ILE A 133 4.49 8.76 -8.82
C ILE A 133 5.37 7.92 -9.76
N GLN A 134 6.45 8.51 -10.29
CA GLN A 134 7.41 7.79 -11.12
C GLN A 134 8.14 6.69 -10.34
N ASN A 135 8.61 7.00 -9.13
CA ASN A 135 9.28 6.02 -8.26
C ASN A 135 8.35 4.85 -7.92
N PHE A 136 7.09 5.14 -7.59
CA PHE A 136 6.07 4.12 -7.37
C PHE A 136 5.91 3.22 -8.60
N SER A 137 5.75 3.82 -9.77
CA SER A 137 5.56 3.09 -11.03
C SER A 137 6.75 2.18 -11.35
N ASN A 138 7.97 2.67 -11.14
CA ASN A 138 9.20 1.90 -11.35
C ASN A 138 9.32 0.70 -10.40
N HIS A 139 9.04 0.91 -9.11
CA HIS A 139 9.06 -0.18 -8.14
C HIS A 139 7.98 -1.22 -8.44
N LEU A 140 6.76 -0.77 -8.74
CA LEU A 140 5.66 -1.66 -9.10
C LEU A 140 6.03 -2.54 -10.30
N ASP A 141 6.56 -1.94 -11.37
CA ASP A 141 6.91 -2.69 -12.58
C ASP A 141 8.04 -3.72 -12.32
N ARG A 142 9.05 -3.34 -11.52
CA ARG A 142 10.11 -4.26 -11.10
C ARG A 142 9.57 -5.45 -10.30
N ILE A 143 8.69 -5.18 -9.33
CA ILE A 143 8.09 -6.24 -8.48
C ILE A 143 7.24 -7.18 -9.33
N ILE A 144 6.38 -6.65 -10.20
CA ILE A 144 5.56 -7.46 -11.11
C ILE A 144 6.44 -8.33 -12.02
N THR A 145 7.50 -7.75 -12.59
CA THR A 145 8.41 -8.50 -13.46
C THR A 145 9.11 -9.64 -12.73
N LEU A 146 9.64 -9.40 -11.52
CA LEU A 146 10.29 -10.45 -10.71
C LEU A 146 9.33 -11.54 -10.24
N SER A 147 8.03 -11.23 -10.10
CA SER A 147 7.02 -12.21 -9.69
C SER A 147 6.55 -13.13 -10.83
N GLN A 148 6.84 -12.75 -12.08
CA GLN A 148 6.43 -13.45 -13.30
C GLN A 148 7.56 -14.25 -13.95
N SER A 149 8.80 -14.04 -13.50
CA SER A 149 10.00 -14.81 -13.89
C SER A 149 10.17 -16.03 -13.01
#